data_AF-A0A7J8F356-F1
#
_entry.id   AF-A0A7J8F356-F1
#
_cell.length_a   1.000
_cell.length_b   1.000
_cell.length_c   1.000
_cell.angle_alpha   90.00
_cell.angle_beta   90.00
_cell.angle_gamma   90.00
#
_symmetry.space_group_name_H-M   'P 1'
#
loop_
_entity.id
_entity.type
_entity.pdbx_description
1 polymer ?
#
loop_
_entity_poly.entity_id
_entity_poly.type
_entity_poly.pdbx_seq_one_letter_code
_entity_poly.pdbx_strand_id
1 'polypeptide(L)'
;MDAVMLQLTRARNRLTTPATLTLPEIAASGLTRMFAPALPSDLLVNVYINLNKLCLTVYQLHALQPNSTKNFRPAGGSVLHSPGAML
;
A
#
# COMPACT_ATOMS: atom_id res chain seq x y z
N MET A 1 -26.76 20.08 15.09
CA MET A 1 -25.39 20.44 14.64
C MET A 1 -24.45 19.24 14.67
N ASP A 2 -24.42 18.47 15.77
CA ASP A 2 -23.45 17.36 15.95
C ASP A 2 -23.51 16.26 14.90
N ALA A 3 -24.71 15.87 14.44
CA ALA A 3 -24.85 14.86 13.38
C ALA A 3 -24.22 15.32 12.05
N VAL A 4 -24.36 16.61 11.70
CA VAL A 4 -23.74 17.19 10.49
C VAL A 4 -22.23 17.23 10.66
N MET A 5 -21.74 17.73 11.80
CA MET A 5 -20.30 17.80 12.10
C MET A 5 -19.64 16.42 12.13
N LEU A 6 -20.34 15.40 12.61
CA LEU A 6 -19.88 14.01 12.58
C LEU A 6 -19.68 13.52 11.14
N GLN A 7 -20.63 13.81 10.24
CA GLN A 7 -20.50 13.41 8.83
C GLN A 7 -19.36 14.16 8.14
N LEU A 8 -19.24 15.47 8.36
CA LEU A 8 -18.13 16.28 7.82
C LEU A 8 -16.77 15.76 8.30
N THR A 9 -16.68 15.42 9.59
CA THR A 9 -15.47 14.88 10.19
C THR A 9 -15.12 13.49 9.63
N ARG A 10 -16.11 12.61 9.46
CA ARG A 10 -15.91 11.28 8.86
C ARG A 10 -15.46 11.37 7.41
N ALA A 11 -16.12 12.22 6.61
CA ALA A 11 -15.77 12.44 5.21
C ALA A 11 -14.33 12.96 5.09
N ARG A 12 -13.98 13.99 5.88
CA ARG A 12 -12.61 14.51 5.95
C ARG A 12 -11.62 13.42 6.34
N ASN A 13 -11.87 12.68 7.43
CA ASN A 13 -10.94 11.66 7.92
C ASN A 13 -10.70 10.54 6.89
N ARG A 14 -11.73 10.17 6.10
CA ARG A 14 -11.59 9.18 5.02
C ARG A 14 -10.73 9.65 3.86
N LEU A 15 -10.71 10.96 3.58
CA LEU A 15 -9.82 11.54 2.56
C LEU A 15 -8.42 11.82 3.11
N THR A 16 -8.30 12.16 4.39
CA THR A 16 -7.02 12.49 5.03
C THR A 16 -6.18 11.27 5.37
N THR A 17 -6.80 10.14 5.71
CA THR A 17 -6.10 8.96 6.22
C THR A 17 -6.20 7.79 5.25
N PRO A 18 -5.13 7.50 4.48
CA PRO A 18 -5.06 6.31 3.62
C PRO A 18 -5.19 5.02 4.42
N ALA A 19 -5.56 3.93 3.74
CA ALA A 19 -5.57 2.60 4.34
C ALA A 19 -4.13 2.12 4.63
N THR A 20 -3.95 1.53 5.82
CA THR A 20 -2.72 0.85 6.20
C THR A 20 -2.80 -0.59 5.69
N LEU A 21 -1.94 -0.96 4.73
CA LEU A 21 -1.99 -2.26 4.06
C LEU A 21 -0.63 -2.97 4.16
N THR A 22 -0.66 -4.28 4.31
CA THR A 22 0.52 -5.15 4.16
C THR A 22 0.88 -5.32 2.68
N LEU A 23 2.12 -5.69 2.37
CA LEU A 23 2.54 -5.95 0.99
C LEU A 23 1.73 -7.08 0.31
N PRO A 24 1.37 -8.19 0.99
CA PRO A 24 0.47 -9.21 0.43
C PRO A 24 -0.94 -8.68 0.12
N GLU A 25 -1.51 -7.79 0.93
CA GLU A 25 -2.82 -7.18 0.65
C GLU A 25 -2.77 -6.28 -0.59
N ILE A 26 -1.68 -5.54 -0.77
CA ILE A 26 -1.46 -4.74 -1.99
C ILE A 26 -1.34 -5.66 -3.21
N ALA A 27 -0.59 -6.76 -3.11
CA ALA A 27 -0.45 -7.74 -4.19
C ALA A 27 -1.78 -8.40 -4.57
N ALA A 28 -2.60 -8.75 -3.58
CA ALA A 28 -3.91 -9.38 -3.79
C ALA A 28 -4.99 -8.40 -4.30
N SER A 29 -4.74 -7.09 -4.21
CA SER A 29 -5.68 -6.03 -4.61
C SER A 29 -6.17 -6.19 -6.05
N GLY A 30 -7.42 -5.79 -6.28
CA GLY A 30 -7.97 -5.70 -7.64
C GLY A 30 -7.17 -4.77 -8.54
N LEU A 31 -6.53 -3.74 -7.97
CA LEU A 31 -5.70 -2.76 -8.70
C LEU A 31 -4.57 -3.42 -9.48
N THR A 32 -3.88 -4.40 -8.89
CA THR A 32 -2.78 -5.14 -9.53
C THR A 32 -3.23 -5.83 -10.82
N ARG A 33 -4.50 -6.28 -10.87
CA ARG A 33 -5.10 -6.96 -12.03
C ARG A 33 -5.65 -5.99 -13.09
N MET A 34 -5.66 -4.68 -12.85
CA MET A 34 -6.20 -3.69 -13.78
C MET A 34 -5.21 -3.25 -14.87
N PHE A 35 -3.93 -3.63 -14.77
CA PHE A 35 -2.90 -3.22 -15.73
C PHE A 35 -2.91 -4.08 -16.99
N ALA A 36 -2.69 -3.42 -18.13
CA ALA A 36 -2.49 -4.04 -19.44
C ALA A 36 -1.25 -3.40 -20.10
N PRO A 37 -0.13 -4.14 -20.33
CA PRO A 37 0.07 -5.56 -19.99
C PRO A 37 0.03 -5.82 -18.48
N ALA A 38 -0.14 -7.09 -18.10
CA ALA A 38 -0.10 -7.50 -16.70
C ALA A 38 1.23 -7.11 -16.05
N LEU A 39 1.18 -6.65 -14.80
CA LEU A 39 2.38 -6.29 -14.06
C LEU A 39 3.30 -7.51 -13.87
N PRO A 40 4.62 -7.34 -14.00
CA PRO A 40 5.56 -8.40 -13.67
C PRO A 40 5.57 -8.65 -12.15
N SER A 41 5.96 -9.85 -11.74
CA SER A 41 5.88 -10.29 -10.33
C SER A 41 6.81 -9.52 -9.37
N ASP A 42 7.78 -8.80 -9.92
CA ASP A 42 8.70 -7.93 -9.19
C ASP A 42 8.19 -6.49 -9.05
N LEU A 43 6.98 -6.18 -9.50
CA LEU A 43 6.35 -4.87 -9.32
C LEU A 43 5.02 -4.97 -8.58
N LEU A 44 4.83 -4.10 -7.59
CA LEU A 44 3.53 -3.81 -6.99
C LEU A 44 3.16 -2.35 -7.19
N VAL A 45 1.87 -2.09 -7.40
CA VAL A 45 1.36 -0.73 -7.53
C VAL A 45 0.26 -0.50 -6.50
N ASN A 46 0.32 0.64 -5.83
CA ASN A 46 -0.72 1.12 -4.93
C ASN A 46 -1.15 2.54 -5.31
N VAL A 47 -2.44 2.83 -5.21
CA VAL A 47 -3.00 4.15 -5.46
C VAL A 47 -3.92 4.52 -4.30
N TYR A 48 -3.69 5.68 -3.71
CA TYR A 48 -4.48 6.16 -2.57
C TYR A 48 -4.59 7.68 -2.55
N ILE A 49 -5.56 8.20 -1.78
CA ILE A 49 -5.70 9.62 -1.49
C ILE A 49 -5.05 9.90 -0.13
N ASN A 50 -4.21 10.94 -0.08
CA ASN A 50 -3.67 11.48 1.16
C ASN A 50 -4.01 12.98 1.24
N LEU A 51 -5.07 13.28 2.01
CA LEU A 51 -5.66 14.60 2.13
C LEU A 51 -6.13 15.14 0.76
N ASN A 52 -5.29 15.94 0.11
CA ASN A 52 -5.58 16.60 -1.15
C ASN A 52 -4.73 16.09 -2.32
N LYS A 53 -4.01 14.97 -2.13
CA LYS A 53 -3.11 14.41 -3.13
C LYS A 53 -3.57 13.01 -3.52
N LEU A 54 -3.55 12.75 -4.82
CA LEU A 54 -3.53 11.40 -5.36
C LEU A 54 -2.09 10.89 -5.33
N CYS A 55 -1.85 9.83 -4.59
CA CYS A 55 -0.55 9.19 -4.45
C CYS A 55 -0.55 7.90 -5.26
N LEU A 56 0.34 7.83 -6.25
CA LEU A 56 0.70 6.60 -6.95
C LEU A 56 2.03 6.12 -6.39
N THR A 57 2.09 4.87 -5.93
CA THR A 57 3.30 4.25 -5.41
C THR A 57 3.59 2.98 -6.18
N VAL A 58 4.84 2.83 -6.61
CA VAL A 58 5.34 1.61 -7.25
C VAL A 58 6.43 1.03 -6.37
N TYR A 59 6.29 -0.24 -6.00
CA TYR A 59 7.31 -0.99 -5.27
C TYR A 59 8.02 -1.93 -6.23
N GLN A 60 9.35 -1.82 -6.27
CA GLN A 60 10.20 -2.80 -6.91
C GLN A 60 10.60 -3.85 -5.86
N LEU A 61 10.19 -5.08 -6.12
CA LEU A 61 10.47 -6.23 -5.27
C LEU A 61 11.74 -6.92 -5.75
N HIS A 62 12.45 -7.53 -4.81
CA HIS A 62 13.57 -8.39 -5.09
C HIS A 62 13.42 -9.69 -4.31
N ALA A 63 13.48 -10.81 -5.03
CA ALA A 63 13.44 -12.12 -4.40
C ALA A 63 14.69 -12.31 -3.52
N LEU A 64 14.49 -12.86 -2.32
CA LEU A 64 15.61 -13.25 -1.48
C LEU A 64 16.38 -14.40 -2.16
N GLN A 65 17.70 -14.25 -2.21
CA GLN A 65 18.57 -15.30 -2.71
C GLN A 65 18.49 -16.53 -1.78
N PRO A 66 18.55 -17.76 -2.33
CA PRO A 66 18.38 -18.99 -1.55
C PRO A 66 19.43 -19.19 -0.45
N ASN A 67 20.59 -18.52 -0.56
CA ASN A 67 21.69 -18.55 0.39
C ASN A 67 21.76 -17.28 1.28
N SER A 68 20.67 -16.51 1.36
CA SER A 68 20.66 -15.28 2.14
C SER A 68 20.88 -15.57 3.62
N THR A 69 21.74 -14.79 4.26
CA THR A 69 21.96 -14.79 5.71
C THR A 69 21.03 -13.84 6.46
N LYS A 70 20.09 -13.19 5.75
CA LYS A 70 19.13 -12.24 6.34
C LYS A 70 17.93 -12.97 6.92
N ASN A 71 17.51 -12.55 8.11
CA ASN A 71 16.39 -13.15 8.82
C ASN A 71 15.06 -12.61 8.29
N PHE A 72 14.40 -13.31 7.38
CA PHE A 72 13.11 -12.87 6.83
C PHE A 72 12.06 -12.58 7.92
N ARG A 73 11.70 -11.31 8.11
CA ARG A 73 10.56 -10.90 8.94
C ARG A 73 9.51 -10.23 8.06
N PRO A 74 8.27 -10.75 8.01
CA PRO A 74 7.22 -10.12 7.22
C PRO A 74 6.86 -8.76 7.82
N ALA A 75 6.86 -7.72 6.99
CA ALA A 75 6.37 -6.41 7.39
C ALA A 75 4.89 -6.44 7.78
N GLY A 76 4.55 -5.68 8.82
CA GLY A 76 3.16 -5.36 9.16
C GLY A 76 2.53 -4.39 8.15
N GLY A 77 1.35 -3.87 8.48
CA GLY A 77 0.67 -2.89 7.63
C GLY A 77 1.36 -1.52 7.66
N SER A 78 1.46 -0.88 6.49
CA SER A 78 1.90 0.51 6.36
C SER A 78 1.10 1.23 5.28
N VAL A 79 1.02 2.56 5.37
CA VAL A 79 0.55 3.40 4.25
C VAL A 79 1.58 3.43 3.12
N LEU A 80 2.86 3.50 3.47
CA LEU A 80 3.99 3.49 2.56
C LEU A 80 5.09 2.61 3.15
N HIS A 81 5.41 1.50 2.50
CA HIS A 81 6.49 0.60 2.92
C HIS A 81 7.86 1.21 2.61
N SER A 82 8.79 1.07 3.56
CA SER A 82 10.20 1.43 3.36
C SER A 82 10.94 0.35 2.58
N PRO A 83 12.04 0.69 1.87
CA PRO A 83 12.95 -0.31 1.34
C PRO A 83 13.43 -1.26 2.44
N GLY A 84 13.42 -2.56 2.15
CA GLY A 84 13.80 -3.58 3.12
C GLY A 84 12.76 -3.89 4.20
N ALA A 85 11.49 -3.53 3.98
CA ALA A 85 10.39 -3.86 4.90
C ALA A 85 10.21 -5.37 5.16
N MET A 86 10.71 -6.23 4.27
CA MET A 86 10.65 -7.70 4.38
C MET A 86 12.02 -8.34 4.70
N LEU A 87 12.91 -7.62 5.39
CA LEU A 87 14.26 -8.10 5.74
C LEU A 87 14.32 -8.99 6.97
#